data_AF-A0A5C8V2W9-F1
#
_entry.id   AF-A0A5C8V2W9-F1
#
_cell.length_a   1.000
_cell.length_b   1.000
_cell.length_c   1.000
_cell.angle_alpha   90.00
_cell.angle_beta   90.00
_cell.angle_gamma   90.00
#
_symmetry.space_group_name_H-M   'P 1'
#
loop_
_entity.id
_entity.type
_entity.pdbx_description
1 polymer ?
#
loop_
_entity_poly.entity_id
_entity_poly.type
_entity_poly.pdbx_seq_one_letter_code
_entity_poly.pdbx_strand_id
1 'polypeptide(L)'
;MEQVIFKQSAMSNVTENSTVQIQELLIRMQRNNNIIQRLSKKLNSYTCEPNNHSCFEKLYELKHSFKVFASQQNQIMQLVKQKKGIAKNLQKDIQLHLDRFKQLERDMAAYLLDTNQYS
;
A
#
# COMPACT_ATOMS: atom_id res chain seq x y z
N MET A 1 -21.32 14.67 40.98
CA MET A 1 -20.19 13.75 40.70
C MET A 1 -20.46 12.78 39.54
N GLU A 2 -21.64 12.78 38.90
CA GLU A 2 -21.96 11.84 37.80
C GLU A 2 -21.52 12.28 36.39
N GLN A 3 -21.30 13.58 36.14
CA GLN A 3 -20.94 14.07 34.79
C GLN A 3 -19.48 13.78 34.38
N VAL A 4 -18.59 13.44 35.32
CA VAL A 4 -17.16 13.19 35.05
C VAL A 4 -16.94 11.76 34.54
N ILE A 5 -17.72 10.79 35.01
CA ILE A 5 -17.57 9.37 34.67
C ILE A 5 -17.99 9.10 33.22
N PHE A 6 -19.02 9.79 32.71
CA PHE A 6 -19.52 9.60 31.34
C PHE A 6 -18.55 10.10 30.26
N LYS A 7 -17.78 11.17 30.53
CA LYS A 7 -16.74 11.67 29.60
C LYS A 7 -15.53 10.75 29.51
N GLN A 8 -15.14 10.12 30.62
CA GLN A 8 -13.97 9.23 30.66
C GLN A 8 -14.20 7.95 29.83
N SER A 9 -15.41 7.36 29.92
CA SER A 9 -15.81 6.16 29.16
C SER A 9 -15.95 6.41 27.65
N ALA A 10 -16.44 7.59 27.26
CA ALA A 10 -16.54 7.96 25.85
C ALA A 10 -15.15 8.15 25.19
N MET A 11 -14.21 8.77 25.91
CA MET A 11 -12.84 8.95 25.41
C MET A 11 -12.10 7.62 25.25
N SER A 12 -12.22 6.69 26.21
CA SER A 12 -11.54 5.39 26.12
C SER A 12 -12.04 4.57 24.92
N ASN A 13 -13.36 4.51 24.71
CA ASN A 13 -13.98 3.80 23.60
C ASN A 13 -13.60 4.36 22.22
N VAL A 14 -13.41 5.68 22.09
CA VAL A 14 -13.01 6.32 20.82
C VAL A 14 -11.55 5.99 20.47
N THR A 15 -10.64 6.01 21.44
CA THR A 15 -9.24 5.62 21.23
C THR A 15 -9.09 4.14 20.88
N GLU A 16 -9.88 3.27 21.50
CA GLU A 16 -9.83 1.83 21.27
C GLU A 16 -10.32 1.48 19.85
N ASN A 17 -11.45 2.06 19.42
CA ASN A 17 -11.95 1.91 18.05
C ASN A 17 -10.98 2.41 16.98
N SER A 18 -10.35 3.57 17.19
CA SER A 18 -9.34 4.10 16.25
C SER A 18 -8.12 3.19 16.15
N THR A 19 -7.71 2.59 17.27
CA THR A 19 -6.55 1.67 17.30
C THR A 19 -6.85 0.39 16.53
N VAL A 20 -8.04 -0.19 16.71
CA VAL A 20 -8.49 -1.39 15.96
C VAL A 20 -8.52 -1.11 14.46
N GLN A 21 -9.08 0.02 14.04
CA GLN A 21 -9.13 0.41 12.62
C GLN A 21 -7.73 0.53 11.99
N ILE A 22 -6.78 1.15 12.70
CA ILE A 22 -5.40 1.25 12.21
C ILE A 22 -4.75 -0.13 12.10
N GLN A 23 -4.98 -1.02 13.07
CA GLN A 23 -4.45 -2.39 13.02
C GLN A 23 -5.00 -3.15 11.80
N GLU A 24 -6.29 -3.06 11.52
CA GLU A 24 -6.89 -3.68 10.34
C GLU A 24 -6.27 -3.16 9.03
N LEU A 25 -6.08 -1.84 8.93
CA LEU A 25 -5.45 -1.21 7.77
C LEU A 25 -3.99 -1.67 7.60
N LEU A 26 -3.24 -1.81 8.70
CA LEU A 26 -1.87 -2.33 8.67
C LEU A 26 -1.83 -3.80 8.22
N ILE A 27 -2.75 -4.64 8.71
CA ILE A 27 -2.87 -6.03 8.26
C ILE A 27 -3.13 -6.10 6.76
N ARG A 28 -4.04 -5.27 6.23
CA ARG A 28 -4.32 -5.18 4.79
C ARG A 28 -3.07 -4.76 4.02
N MET A 29 -2.37 -3.73 4.48
CA MET A 29 -1.13 -3.26 3.86
C MET A 29 -0.05 -4.36 3.82
N GLN A 30 0.09 -5.12 4.90
CA GLN A 30 1.06 -6.21 4.98
C GLN A 30 0.70 -7.36 4.02
N ARG A 31 -0.58 -7.69 3.86
CA ARG A 31 -1.04 -8.68 2.87
C ARG A 31 -0.75 -8.22 1.44
N ASN A 32 -1.03 -6.96 1.13
CA ASN A 32 -0.78 -6.38 -0.20
C ASN A 32 0.70 -6.40 -0.57
N ASN A 33 1.61 -6.26 0.40
CA ASN A 33 3.04 -6.37 0.16
C ASN A 33 3.45 -7.69 -0.48
N ASN A 34 2.85 -8.81 -0.06
CA ASN A 34 3.14 -10.12 -0.63
C ASN A 34 2.72 -10.20 -2.10
N ILE A 35 1.60 -9.57 -2.45
CA ILE A 35 1.12 -9.47 -3.84
C ILE A 35 2.10 -8.62 -4.66
N ILE A 36 2.46 -7.44 -4.16
CA ILE A 36 3.42 -6.53 -4.81
C ILE A 36 4.77 -7.21 -5.06
N GLN A 37 5.30 -7.97 -4.10
CA GLN A 37 6.54 -8.73 -4.29
C GLN A 37 6.41 -9.77 -5.40
N ARG A 38 5.26 -10.45 -5.51
CA ARG A 38 5.00 -11.41 -6.60
C ARG A 38 4.89 -10.71 -7.96
N LEU A 39 4.17 -9.59 -8.03
CA LEU A 39 4.03 -8.80 -9.26
C LEU A 39 5.38 -8.24 -9.71
N SER A 40 6.19 -7.72 -8.78
CA SER A 40 7.55 -7.25 -9.05
C SER A 40 8.44 -8.35 -9.63
N LYS A 41 8.37 -9.58 -9.08
CA LYS A 41 9.08 -10.74 -9.64
C LYS A 41 8.59 -11.08 -11.04
N LYS A 42 7.27 -11.06 -11.27
CA LYS A 42 6.67 -11.33 -12.59
C LYS A 42 7.11 -10.29 -13.63
N LEU A 43 7.10 -9.00 -13.28
CA LEU A 43 7.54 -7.90 -14.14
C LEU A 43 9.01 -8.06 -14.59
N ASN A 44 9.85 -8.67 -13.75
CA ASN A 44 11.25 -8.94 -14.06
C ASN A 44 11.49 -10.31 -14.72
N SER A 45 10.43 -11.05 -15.08
CA SER A 45 10.56 -12.31 -15.80
C SER A 45 10.69 -12.10 -17.31
N TYR A 46 11.32 -13.05 -17.99
CA TYR A 46 11.47 -13.05 -19.46
C TYR A 46 10.12 -13.03 -20.19
N THR A 47 9.06 -13.61 -19.59
CA THR A 47 7.69 -13.59 -20.15
C THR A 47 7.04 -12.20 -20.15
N CYS A 48 7.70 -11.21 -19.56
CA CYS A 48 7.24 -9.82 -19.46
C CYS A 48 8.19 -8.87 -20.19
N GLU A 49 9.00 -9.36 -21.12
CA GLU A 49 9.89 -8.51 -21.92
C GLU A 49 9.08 -7.61 -22.86
N PRO A 50 9.50 -6.34 -23.04
CA PRO A 50 8.79 -5.42 -23.90
C PRO A 50 9.05 -5.76 -25.36
N ASN A 51 7.99 -5.88 -26.16
CA ASN A 51 8.07 -6.22 -27.58
C ASN A 51 8.10 -4.97 -28.50
N ASN A 52 7.89 -3.78 -27.95
CA ASN A 52 7.92 -2.52 -28.67
C ASN A 52 8.37 -1.37 -27.75
N HIS A 53 8.62 -0.20 -28.35
CA HIS A 53 9.12 0.96 -27.62
C HIS A 53 8.18 1.43 -26.50
N SER A 54 6.87 1.47 -26.76
CA SER A 54 5.87 1.87 -25.76
C SER A 54 5.86 0.90 -24.57
N CYS A 55 5.92 -0.40 -24.82
CA CYS A 55 6.05 -1.41 -23.76
C CYS A 55 7.36 -1.22 -22.96
N PHE A 56 8.47 -0.86 -23.62
CA PHE A 56 9.73 -0.61 -22.92
C PHE A 56 9.63 0.56 -21.95
N GLU A 57 9.01 1.67 -22.36
CA GLU A 57 8.77 2.82 -21.51
C GLU A 57 7.86 2.45 -20.32
N LYS A 58 6.74 1.78 -20.58
CA LYS A 58 5.82 1.29 -19.53
C LYS A 58 6.51 0.36 -18.53
N LEU A 59 7.38 -0.55 -19.00
CA LEU A 59 8.16 -1.42 -18.13
C LEU A 59 9.08 -0.61 -17.20
N TYR A 60 9.74 0.41 -17.73
CA TYR A 60 10.62 1.27 -16.95
C TYR A 60 9.83 2.05 -15.88
N GLU A 61 8.71 2.65 -16.26
CA GLU A 61 7.80 3.35 -15.35
C GLU A 61 7.29 2.43 -14.24
N LEU A 62 6.84 1.22 -14.58
CA LEU A 62 6.39 0.23 -13.60
C LEU A 62 7.52 -0.12 -12.63
N LYS A 63 8.74 -0.41 -13.12
CA LYS A 63 9.89 -0.70 -12.26
C LYS A 63 10.19 0.45 -11.30
N HIS A 64 10.08 1.69 -11.76
CA HIS A 64 10.23 2.86 -10.91
C HIS A 64 9.12 2.92 -9.85
N SER A 65 7.86 2.77 -10.25
CA SER A 65 6.69 2.77 -9.36
C SER A 65 6.77 1.69 -8.28
N PHE A 66 7.23 0.47 -8.60
CA PHE A 66 7.47 -0.58 -7.61
C PHE A 66 8.52 -0.17 -6.56
N LYS A 67 9.61 0.48 -6.97
CA LYS A 67 10.64 0.98 -6.04
C LYS A 67 10.10 2.08 -5.13
N VAL A 68 9.36 3.04 -5.70
CA VAL A 68 8.73 4.13 -4.95
C VAL A 68 7.72 3.57 -3.94
N PHE A 69 6.87 2.63 -4.36
CA PHE A 69 5.90 1.98 -3.49
C PHE A 69 6.58 1.28 -2.30
N ALA A 70 7.65 0.51 -2.55
CA ALA A 70 8.38 -0.18 -1.49
C ALA A 70 9.02 0.81 -0.49
N SER A 71 9.58 1.92 -0.99
CA SER A 71 10.15 2.98 -0.15
C SER A 71 9.09 3.62 0.75
N GLN A 72 7.93 3.97 0.18
CA GLN A 72 6.80 4.53 0.92
C GLN A 72 6.28 3.58 2.00
N GLN A 73 6.15 2.29 1.67
CA GLN A 73 5.75 1.29 2.65
C GLN A 73 6.74 1.20 3.82
N ASN A 74 8.05 1.21 3.53
CA ASN A 74 9.08 1.20 4.56
C ASN A 74 8.99 2.43 5.48
N GLN A 75 8.72 3.61 4.92
CA GLN A 75 8.50 4.84 5.70
C GLN A 75 7.30 4.71 6.64
N ILE A 76 6.16 4.23 6.14
CA ILE A 76 4.95 3.99 6.97
C ILE A 76 5.27 3.00 8.10
N MET A 77 5.96 1.90 7.79
CA MET A 77 6.34 0.90 8.80
C MET A 77 7.31 1.46 9.85
N GLN A 78 8.21 2.37 9.49
CA GLN A 78 9.07 3.06 10.46
C GLN A 78 8.27 3.97 11.39
N LEU A 79 7.29 4.72 10.86
CA LEU A 79 6.41 5.57 11.65
C LEU A 79 5.57 4.76 12.66
N VAL A 80 5.07 3.60 12.23
CA VAL A 80 4.35 2.64 13.09
C VAL A 80 5.26 2.14 14.22
N LYS A 81 6.48 1.68 13.89
CA LYS A 81 7.44 1.14 14.88
C LYS A 81 7.86 2.16 15.93
N GLN A 82 8.03 3.42 15.54
CA GLN A 82 8.49 4.46 16.46
C GLN A 82 7.42 4.89 17.47
N LYS A 83 6.19 4.34 17.43
CA LYS A 83 5.01 4.79 18.20
C LYS A 83 4.72 6.30 18.13
N LYS A 84 5.49 7.06 17.34
CA LYS A 84 5.24 8.45 16.94
C LYS A 84 3.97 8.59 16.08
N GLY A 85 3.40 7.46 15.66
CA GLY A 85 2.25 7.33 14.77
C GLY A 85 0.87 7.25 15.43
N ILE A 86 0.65 7.75 16.65
CA ILE A 86 -0.72 8.17 17.05
C ILE A 86 -1.12 9.45 16.25
N ALA A 87 -0.20 9.98 15.46
CA ALA A 87 -0.33 11.13 14.58
C ALA A 87 -1.55 11.02 13.65
N LYS A 88 -2.40 12.06 13.68
CA LYS A 88 -3.59 12.35 12.85
C LYS A 88 -3.55 11.89 11.37
N ASN A 89 -2.38 11.64 10.81
CA ASN A 89 -2.18 11.35 9.40
C ASN A 89 -1.79 9.89 9.10
N LEU A 90 -1.40 9.07 10.08
CA LEU A 90 -0.98 7.69 9.81
C LEU A 90 -2.08 6.88 9.10
N GLN A 91 -3.33 7.02 9.55
CA GLN A 91 -4.47 6.38 8.90
C GLN A 91 -4.64 6.83 7.44
N LYS A 92 -4.45 8.13 7.17
CA LYS A 92 -4.52 8.68 5.81
C LYS A 92 -3.37 8.18 4.94
N ASP A 93 -2.18 8.09 5.50
CA ASP A 93 -0.99 7.59 4.80
C ASP A 93 -1.15 6.11 4.44
N ILE A 94 -1.66 5.29 5.35
CA ILE A 94 -1.96 3.88 5.07
C ILE A 94 -3.06 3.78 4.00
N GLN A 95 -4.12 4.57 4.10
CA GLN A 95 -5.21 4.55 3.11
C GLN A 95 -4.71 4.95 1.72
N LEU A 96 -3.94 6.03 1.62
CA LEU A 96 -3.30 6.46 0.38
C LEU A 96 -2.40 5.36 -0.20
N HIS A 97 -1.65 4.68 0.65
CA HIS A 97 -0.79 3.56 0.23
C HIS A 97 -1.59 2.36 -0.27
N LEU A 98 -2.74 2.05 0.33
CA LEU A 98 -3.67 1.04 -0.17
C LEU A 98 -4.29 1.42 -1.52
N ASP A 99 -4.54 2.70 -1.78
CA ASP A 99 -5.06 3.15 -3.07
C ASP A 99 -3.98 3.15 -4.16
N ARG A 100 -2.73 3.49 -3.80
CA ARG A 100 -1.56 3.32 -4.67
C ARG A 100 -1.32 1.85 -5.04
N PHE A 101 -1.58 0.92 -4.11
CA PHE A 101 -1.53 -0.51 -4.41
C PHE A 101 -2.49 -0.87 -5.54
N LYS A 102 -3.76 -0.45 -5.45
CA LYS A 102 -4.77 -0.72 -6.49
C LYS A 102 -4.37 -0.11 -7.83
N GLN A 103 -3.76 1.08 -7.82
CA GLN A 103 -3.27 1.70 -9.04
C GLN A 103 -2.14 0.86 -9.68
N LEU A 104 -1.14 0.49 -8.89
CA LEU A 104 0.00 -0.30 -9.37
C LEU A 104 -0.44 -1.69 -9.87
N GLU A 105 -1.45 -2.29 -9.25
CA GLU A 105 -2.07 -3.54 -9.72
C GLU A 105 -2.75 -3.36 -11.09
N ARG A 106 -3.50 -2.27 -11.28
CA ARG A 106 -4.11 -1.94 -12.59
C ARG A 106 -3.06 -1.68 -13.66
N ASP A 107 -2.02 -0.92 -13.33
CA ASP A 107 -0.94 -0.59 -14.27
C ASP A 107 -0.20 -1.87 -14.71
N MET A 108 0.05 -2.78 -13.77
CA MET A 108 0.64 -4.08 -14.05
C MET A 108 -0.28 -4.94 -14.94
N ALA A 109 -1.59 -4.97 -14.67
CA ALA A 109 -2.55 -5.70 -15.48
C ALA A 109 -2.62 -5.16 -16.92
N ALA A 110 -2.65 -3.83 -17.08
CA ALA A 110 -2.61 -3.19 -18.39
C ALA A 110 -1.33 -3.54 -19.16
N TYR A 111 -0.17 -3.47 -18.50
CA TYR A 111 1.09 -3.88 -19.10
C TYR A 111 1.09 -5.34 -19.55
N LEU A 112 0.59 -6.25 -18.70
CA LEU A 112 0.50 -7.67 -19.05
C LEU A 112 -0.41 -7.93 -20.25
N LEU A 113 -1.52 -7.20 -20.38
CA LEU A 113 -2.40 -7.28 -21.54
C LEU A 113 -1.71 -6.80 -22.82
N ASP A 114 -0.94 -5.72 -22.73
CA ASP A 114 -0.19 -5.18 -23.87
C ASP A 114 0.96 -6.12 -24.29
N THR A 115 1.62 -6.80 -23.35
CA THR A 115 2.70 -7.74 -23.65
C THR A 115 2.22 -9.13 -24.05
N ASN A 116 1.06 -9.58 -23.56
CA ASN A 116 0.48 -10.89 -23.88
C ASN A 116 -0.29 -10.91 -25.21
N GLN A 117 -0.47 -9.78 -25.90
CA GLN A 117 -1.18 -9.73 -27.19
C GLN A 117 -0.56 -10.59 -28.31
N TYR A 118 0.63 -11.17 -28.08
CA TYR A 118 1.34 -12.01 -29.05
C TYR A 118 1.81 -13.35 -28.46
N SER A 119 1.28 -13.79 -27.30
CA SER A 119 1.55 -15.11 -26.71
C SER A 119 0.62 -16.19 -27.24
#